data_AF-A0A225MWR0-F1
#
_entry.id   AF-A0A225MWR0-F1
#
_cell.length_a   1.000
_cell.length_b   1.000
_cell.length_c   1.000
_cell.angle_alpha   90.00
_cell.angle_beta   90.00
_cell.angle_gamma   90.00
#
_symmetry.space_group_name_H-M   'P 1'
#
loop_
_entity.id
_entity.type
_entity.pdbx_description
1 polymer ?
#
loop_
_entity_poly.entity_id
_entity_poly.type
_entity_poly.pdbx_seq_one_letter_code
_entity_poly.pdbx_strand_id
1 'polypeptide(L)'
;MRVPLVSTLLLSCLLAGCAAAGLTPEQRRAADQQTCMGYGFQPGSESFANCMMQTAQRRQDAAQRNQEAQRNQQMQNEYIRTMSLRRSGDKRYPVCSATTPGARLDVQNHSWYAPGCRAR
;
A
#
# COMPACT_ATOMS: atom_id res chain seq x y z
N MET A 1 -32.59 -27.93 -18.12
CA MET A 1 -31.51 -26.93 -18.07
C MET A 1 -31.32 -26.50 -16.63
N ARG A 2 -30.27 -26.96 -15.96
CA ARG A 2 -29.90 -26.54 -14.60
C ARG A 2 -28.46 -26.07 -14.67
N VAL A 3 -28.26 -24.79 -14.91
CA VAL A 3 -26.92 -24.19 -14.85
C VAL A 3 -26.53 -24.18 -13.37
N PRO A 4 -25.47 -24.91 -12.96
CA PRO A 4 -25.12 -24.99 -11.55
C PRO A 4 -24.64 -23.61 -11.07
N LEU A 5 -25.21 -23.13 -9.96
CA LEU A 5 -24.83 -21.92 -9.23
C LEU A 5 -23.32 -21.81 -8.94
N VAL A 6 -22.61 -22.95 -8.97
CA VAL A 6 -21.16 -23.04 -8.83
C VAL A 6 -20.42 -22.43 -10.03
N SER A 7 -20.99 -22.53 -11.23
CA SER A 7 -20.39 -22.01 -12.46
C SER A 7 -20.41 -20.47 -12.51
N THR A 8 -21.44 -19.84 -11.97
CA THR A 8 -21.53 -18.36 -11.86
C THR A 8 -20.63 -17.80 -10.75
N LEU A 9 -20.41 -18.54 -9.66
CA LEU A 9 -19.49 -18.17 -8.57
C LEU A 9 -18.01 -18.26 -8.99
N LEU A 10 -17.64 -19.26 -9.79
CA LEU A 10 -16.29 -19.36 -10.34
C LEU A 10 -15.98 -18.22 -11.32
N LEU A 11 -16.96 -17.83 -12.14
CA LEU A 11 -16.79 -16.76 -13.11
C LEU A 11 -16.61 -15.37 -12.45
N SER A 12 -17.24 -15.13 -11.31
CA SER A 12 -17.13 -13.85 -10.57
C SER A 12 -15.80 -13.68 -9.83
N CYS A 13 -15.16 -14.77 -9.37
CA CYS A 13 -13.79 -14.72 -8.82
C CYS A 13 -12.73 -14.34 -9.86
N LEU A 14 -12.91 -14.72 -11.13
CA LEU A 14 -12.02 -14.34 -12.23
C LEU A 14 -12.11 -12.83 -12.54
N LEU A 15 -13.27 -12.20 -12.33
CA LEU A 15 -13.47 -10.76 -12.54
C LEU A 15 -12.88 -9.90 -11.42
N ALA A 16 -12.73 -10.43 -10.20
CA ALA A 16 -12.10 -9.71 -9.09
C ALA A 16 -10.57 -9.58 -9.23
N GLY A 17 -9.92 -10.43 -10.04
CA GLY A 17 -8.49 -10.36 -10.35
C GLY A 17 -8.11 -9.26 -11.35
N CYS A 18 -9.07 -8.71 -12.10
CA CYS A 18 -8.80 -7.71 -13.15
C CYS A 18 -8.88 -6.24 -12.67
N ALA A 19 -9.14 -6.01 -11.38
CA ALA A 19 -9.23 -4.66 -10.81
C ALA A 19 -7.91 -4.13 -10.21
N ALA A 20 -6.82 -4.89 -10.29
CA ALA A 20 -5.47 -4.33 -10.17
C ALA A 20 -5.05 -3.66 -11.49
N ALA A 21 -5.95 -2.85 -12.08
CA ALA A 21 -5.70 -2.07 -13.27
C ALA A 21 -4.82 -0.86 -12.93
N GLY A 22 -3.62 -1.12 -12.41
CA GLY A 22 -2.55 -0.14 -12.46
C GLY A 22 -2.19 0.08 -13.92
N LEU A 23 -1.95 1.34 -14.32
CA LEU A 23 -1.42 1.67 -15.65
C LEU A 23 -0.27 0.71 -15.98
N THR A 24 -0.39 -0.01 -17.10
CA THR A 24 0.66 -0.90 -17.59
C THR A 24 1.93 -0.08 -17.89
N PRO A 25 3.13 -0.69 -17.90
CA PRO A 25 4.36 0.03 -18.25
C PRO A 25 4.24 0.81 -19.57
N GLU A 26 3.57 0.22 -20.56
CA GLU A 26 3.34 0.86 -21.86
C GLU A 26 2.34 2.02 -21.78
N GLN A 27 1.23 1.87 -21.04
CA GLN A 27 0.29 2.97 -20.83
C GLN A 27 0.94 4.14 -20.08
N ARG A 28 1.82 3.84 -19.11
CA ARG A 28 2.60 4.87 -18.41
C ARG A 28 3.55 5.59 -19.37
N ARG A 29 4.28 4.83 -20.18
CA ARG A 29 5.19 5.40 -21.17
C ARG A 29 4.44 6.28 -22.18
N ALA A 30 3.29 5.83 -22.67
CA ALA A 30 2.44 6.61 -23.56
C ALA A 30 1.94 7.91 -22.89
N ALA A 31 1.55 7.86 -21.62
CA ALA A 31 1.17 9.05 -20.86
C ALA A 31 2.33 10.05 -20.68
N ASP A 32 3.56 9.56 -20.45
CA ASP A 32 4.75 10.42 -20.38
C ASP A 32 5.08 11.04 -21.72
N GLN A 33 4.98 10.25 -22.80
CA GLN A 33 5.18 10.75 -24.16
C GLN A 33 4.19 11.87 -24.46
N GLN A 34 2.90 11.68 -24.17
CA GLN A 34 1.88 12.72 -24.32
C GLN A 34 2.20 13.96 -23.48
N THR A 35 2.68 13.79 -22.25
CA THR A 35 3.09 14.90 -21.38
C THR A 35 4.25 15.68 -21.98
N CYS A 36 5.31 15.00 -22.43
CA CYS A 36 6.47 15.63 -23.05
C CYS A 36 6.14 16.30 -24.39
N MET A 37 5.25 15.70 -25.19
CA MET A 37 4.72 16.32 -26.41
C MET A 37 3.88 17.57 -26.09
N GLY A 38 3.10 17.54 -25.00
CA GLY A 38 2.31 18.69 -24.52
C GLY A 38 3.17 19.89 -24.10
N TYR A 39 4.41 19.64 -23.64
CA TYR A 39 5.40 20.70 -23.41
C TYR A 39 6.07 21.23 -24.70
N GLY A 40 5.75 20.65 -25.86
CA GLY A 40 6.29 21.04 -27.15
C GLY A 40 7.58 20.32 -27.56
N PHE A 41 8.00 19.29 -26.82
CA PHE A 41 9.18 18.50 -27.20
C PHE A 41 8.85 17.53 -28.33
N GLN A 42 9.66 17.54 -29.38
CA GLN A 42 9.49 16.67 -30.54
C GLN A 42 10.08 15.28 -30.27
N PRO A 43 9.34 14.18 -30.54
CA PRO A 43 9.88 12.83 -30.42
C PRO A 43 11.17 12.66 -31.22
N GLY A 44 12.17 12.01 -30.62
CA GLY A 44 13.49 11.82 -31.23
C GLY A 44 14.48 12.95 -31.00
N SER A 45 14.08 14.06 -30.38
CA SER A 45 15.02 15.10 -29.93
C SER A 45 15.68 14.74 -28.60
N GLU A 46 16.85 15.33 -28.33
CA GLU A 46 17.50 15.25 -27.03
C GLU A 46 16.62 15.83 -25.91
N SER A 47 15.93 16.93 -26.17
CA SER A 47 15.02 17.57 -25.22
C SER A 47 13.84 16.66 -24.83
N PHE A 48 13.31 15.88 -25.77
CA PHE A 48 12.28 14.88 -25.51
C PHE A 48 12.82 13.72 -24.65
N ALA A 49 14.02 13.21 -24.96
CA ALA A 49 14.66 12.17 -24.17
C ALA A 49 14.91 12.63 -22.72
N ASN A 50 15.37 13.87 -22.55
CA ASN A 50 15.57 14.49 -21.23
C ASN A 50 14.25 14.63 -20.45
N CYS A 51 13.17 15.07 -21.10
CA CYS A 51 11.84 15.15 -20.48
C CYS A 51 11.35 13.77 -19.99
N MET A 52 11.47 12.75 -20.83
CA MET A 52 11.08 11.38 -20.50
C MET A 52 11.90 10.84 -19.31
N MET A 53 13.21 11.07 -19.31
CA MET A 53 14.11 10.66 -18.23
C MET A 53 13.74 11.31 -16.90
N GLN A 54 13.53 12.62 -16.88
CA GLN A 54 13.15 13.34 -15.66
C GLN A 54 11.79 12.87 -15.12
N THR A 55 10.83 12.62 -16.00
CA THR A 55 9.51 12.09 -15.61
C THR A 55 9.61 10.69 -15.01
N ALA A 56 10.49 9.84 -15.56
CA ALA A 56 10.81 8.55 -14.96
C ALA A 56 11.44 8.68 -13.57
N GLN A 57 12.47 9.53 -13.42
CA GLN A 57 13.15 9.78 -12.15
C GLN A 57 12.18 10.30 -11.09
N ARG A 58 11.38 11.34 -11.38
CA ARG A 58 10.40 11.89 -10.43
C ARG A 58 9.45 10.84 -9.87
N ARG A 59 9.03 9.87 -10.69
CA ARG A 59 8.17 8.78 -10.26
C ARG A 59 8.90 7.74 -9.44
N GLN A 60 10.14 7.42 -9.78
CA GLN A 60 10.98 6.56 -8.95
C GLN A 60 11.17 7.19 -7.57
N ASP A 61 11.48 8.49 -7.51
CA ASP A 61 11.62 9.21 -6.23
C ASP A 61 10.31 9.22 -5.43
N ALA A 62 9.18 9.45 -6.10
CA ALA A 62 7.86 9.39 -5.46
C ALA A 62 7.54 7.98 -4.92
N ALA A 63 7.87 6.94 -5.70
CA ALA A 63 7.70 5.56 -5.27
C ALA A 63 8.60 5.23 -4.07
N GLN A 64 9.86 5.66 -4.10
CA GLN A 64 10.81 5.49 -2.99
C GLN A 64 10.33 6.18 -1.72
N ARG A 65 9.89 7.44 -1.80
CA ARG A 65 9.31 8.17 -0.65
C ARG A 65 8.09 7.45 -0.07
N ASN A 66 7.20 6.96 -0.93
CA ASN A 66 6.02 6.21 -0.49
C ASN A 66 6.41 4.89 0.20
N GLN A 67 7.39 4.17 -0.36
CA GLN A 67 7.92 2.94 0.24
C GLN A 67 8.57 3.21 1.60
N GLU A 68 9.35 4.28 1.72
CA GLU A 68 9.97 4.68 2.98
C GLU A 68 8.92 5.07 4.02
N ALA A 69 7.90 5.86 3.65
CA ALA A 69 6.81 6.19 4.54
C ALA A 69 6.06 4.94 5.05
N GLN A 70 5.80 3.98 4.16
CA GLN A 70 5.19 2.69 4.53
C GLN A 70 6.08 1.90 5.48
N ARG A 71 7.38 1.82 5.20
CA ARG A 71 8.35 1.14 6.07
C ARG A 71 8.40 1.78 7.45
N ASN A 72 8.43 3.11 7.52
CA ASN A 72 8.48 3.84 8.78
C ASN A 72 7.22 3.60 9.62
N GLN A 73 6.05 3.55 8.97
CA GLN A 73 4.79 3.18 9.63
C GLN A 73 4.82 1.73 10.15
N GLN A 74 5.33 0.79 9.35
CA GLN A 74 5.47 -0.61 9.76
C GLN A 74 6.37 -0.75 10.98
N MET A 75 7.53 -0.10 10.97
CA MET A 75 8.47 -0.08 12.09
C MET A 75 7.84 0.51 13.35
N GLN A 76 7.08 1.60 13.22
CA GLN A 76 6.39 2.21 14.35
C GLN A 76 5.34 1.27 14.95
N ASN A 77 4.55 0.59 14.11
CA ASN A 77 3.53 -0.35 14.57
C ASN A 77 4.18 -1.54 15.29
N GLU A 78 5.27 -2.08 14.76
CA GLU A 78 6.00 -3.20 15.38
C GLU A 78 6.60 -2.81 16.73
N TYR A 79 7.13 -1.59 16.82
CA TYR A 79 7.60 -1.03 18.09
C TYR A 79 6.48 -0.95 19.14
N ILE A 80 5.32 -0.39 18.76
CA ILE A 80 4.17 -0.26 19.67
C ILE A 80 3.68 -1.65 20.11
N ARG A 81 3.57 -2.59 19.16
CA ARG A 81 3.20 -3.99 19.42
C ARG A 81 4.13 -4.63 20.44
N THR A 82 5.43 -4.52 20.22
CA THR A 82 6.43 -5.08 21.15
C THR A 82 6.32 -4.46 22.54
N MET A 83 6.10 -3.14 22.62
CA MET A 83 5.96 -2.45 23.91
C MET A 83 4.70 -2.84 24.67
N SER A 84 3.55 -3.03 24.00
CA SER A 84 2.33 -3.50 24.68
C SER A 84 2.46 -4.94 25.15
N LEU A 85 3.17 -5.80 24.40
CA LEU A 85 3.47 -7.18 24.81
C LEU A 85 4.37 -7.22 26.04
N ARG A 86 5.41 -6.38 26.09
CA ARG A 86 6.29 -6.24 27.27
C ARG A 86 5.56 -5.80 28.53
N ARG A 87 4.47 -5.04 28.39
CA ARG A 87 3.60 -4.61 29.50
C ARG A 87 2.57 -5.67 29.90
N SER A 88 2.49 -6.81 29.19
CA SER A 88 1.53 -7.87 29.53
C SER A 88 1.77 -8.34 30.97
N GLY A 89 0.67 -8.55 31.70
CA GLY A 89 0.69 -8.86 33.14
C GLY A 89 0.84 -7.66 34.07
N ASP A 90 1.32 -6.49 33.62
CA ASP A 90 1.40 -5.30 34.46
C ASP A 90 0.01 -4.65 34.64
N LYS A 91 -0.56 -4.82 35.83
CA LYS A 91 -1.90 -4.32 36.18
C LYS A 91 -2.05 -2.79 36.07
N ARG A 92 -0.94 -2.03 36.06
CA ARG A 92 -0.95 -0.56 35.96
C ARG A 92 -1.40 -0.05 34.59
N TYR A 93 -1.22 -0.83 33.53
CA TYR A 93 -1.61 -0.45 32.17
C TYR A 93 -2.93 -1.08 31.77
N PRO A 94 -3.95 -0.37 31.27
CA PRO A 94 -5.20 -0.99 30.83
C PRO A 94 -4.96 -2.00 29.70
N VAL A 95 -5.84 -2.98 29.57
CA VAL A 95 -5.79 -3.96 28.47
C VAL A 95 -6.17 -3.29 27.16
N CYS A 96 -5.35 -3.45 26.12
CA CYS A 96 -5.66 -2.95 24.79
C CYS A 96 -6.96 -3.60 24.25
N SER A 97 -7.80 -2.79 23.62
CA SER A 97 -9.06 -3.20 22.99
C SER A 97 -9.25 -2.48 21.66
N ALA A 98 -10.25 -2.92 20.88
CA ALA A 98 -10.68 -2.25 19.65
C ALA A 98 -11.05 -0.77 19.86
N THR A 99 -11.41 -0.38 21.09
CA THR A 99 -11.80 0.98 21.45
C THR A 99 -10.63 1.86 21.89
N THR A 100 -9.43 1.30 22.04
CA THR A 100 -8.26 2.07 22.47
C THR A 100 -7.79 3.00 21.33
N PRO A 101 -7.52 4.29 21.59
CA PRO A 101 -7.00 5.19 20.55
C PRO A 101 -5.70 4.68 19.96
N GLY A 102 -5.62 4.64 18.62
CA GLY A 102 -4.44 4.12 17.92
C GLY A 102 -4.28 2.60 18.02
N ALA A 103 -5.30 1.87 18.47
CA ALA A 103 -5.26 0.42 18.50
C ALA A 103 -5.11 -0.19 17.11
N ARG A 104 -4.38 -1.29 17.08
CA ARG A 104 -4.21 -2.18 15.93
C ARG A 104 -4.37 -3.61 16.42
N LEU A 105 -4.91 -4.46 15.54
CA LEU A 105 -5.07 -5.89 15.80
C LEU A 105 -3.85 -6.63 15.27
N ASP A 106 -3.16 -7.36 16.15
CA ASP A 106 -2.24 -8.40 15.73
C ASP A 106 -3.08 -9.61 15.30
N VAL A 107 -3.19 -9.81 13.99
CA VAL A 107 -3.98 -10.90 13.40
C VAL A 107 -3.41 -12.28 13.68
N GLN A 108 -2.12 -12.40 14.04
CA GLN A 108 -1.50 -13.70 14.34
C GLN A 108 -1.82 -14.15 15.76
N ASN A 109 -1.72 -13.22 16.72
CA ASN A 109 -1.95 -13.51 18.13
C ASN A 109 -3.37 -13.15 18.60
N HIS A 110 -4.24 -12.69 17.69
CA HIS A 110 -5.58 -12.19 17.98
C HIS A 110 -5.63 -11.21 19.16
N SER A 111 -4.58 -10.38 19.31
CA SER A 111 -4.43 -9.44 20.43
C SER A 111 -4.36 -8.00 19.95
N TRP A 112 -4.98 -7.10 20.69
CA TRP A 112 -4.89 -5.67 20.41
C TRP A 112 -3.60 -5.10 20.98
N TYR A 113 -2.99 -4.15 20.27
CA TYR A 113 -1.87 -3.36 20.75
C TYR A 113 -2.08 -1.88 20.44
N ALA A 114 -1.64 -1.01 21.35
CA ALA A 114 -1.67 0.44 21.18
C ALA A 114 -0.66 1.13 22.10
N PRO A 115 -0.36 2.42 21.88
CA PRO A 115 0.41 3.20 22.83
C PRO A 115 -0.29 3.26 24.20
N GLY A 116 0.44 2.98 25.29
CA GLY A 116 -0.06 3.17 26.66
C GLY A 116 -0.97 2.08 27.23
N CYS A 117 -1.17 0.97 26.52
CA CYS A 117 -1.89 -0.19 27.03
C CYS A 117 -1.00 -1.44 27.04
N ARG A 118 -1.49 -2.51 27.67
CA ARG A 118 -0.88 -3.84 27.64
C ARG A 118 -1.66 -4.77 26.70
N ALA A 119 -0.94 -5.60 25.96
CA ALA A 119 -1.56 -6.71 25.26
C ALA A 119 -2.16 -7.69 26.28
N ARG A 120 -3.16 -8.47 25.85
CA ARG A 120 -3.75 -9.53 26.69
C ARG A 120 -2.76 -10.67 26.91
#